data_AF-A0A9X9F4J8-F1
#
_entry.id   AF-A0A9X9F4J8-F1
#
_cell.length_a   1.000
_cell.length_b   1.000
_cell.length_c   1.000
_cell.angle_alpha   90.00
_cell.angle_beta   90.00
_cell.angle_gamma   90.00
#
_symmetry.space_group_name_H-M   'P 1'
#
loop_
_entity.id
_entity.type
_entity.pdbx_description
1 polymer ?
#
loop_
_entity_poly.entity_id
_entity_poly.type
_entity_poly.pdbx_seq_one_letter_code
_entity_poly.pdbx_strand_id
1 'polypeptide(L)'
;KNNKNAFTLQGETAPFRVTREQMEKVNELHVLGIVAAEVRLKQTGEINHLIGDVGENEREFQKRYGELKRISKQTPIGISGLQQSFDEFLLTDGEAKVLYQVDRQGEPIFGKQAKYTSPGNPFYPVRIQTTLHKELQQKAEEVIEANEIKKGGLVLLDVKTNEILAMASKPSLQVRDENLYKTTLENQMLTPHFPGSVFKTVVAAAVIDQKVN
;
A
#
# COMPACT_ATOMS: atom_id res chain seq x y z
N LYS A 1 32.43 5.50 2.07
CA LYS A 1 30.96 5.56 2.19
C LYS A 1 30.39 5.29 0.81
N ASN A 2 29.51 4.29 0.70
CA ASN A 2 29.06 3.71 -0.57
C ASN A 2 28.01 4.62 -1.23
N ASN A 3 28.43 5.57 -2.08
CA ASN A 3 27.59 6.67 -2.61
C ASN A 3 26.85 6.31 -3.91
N LYS A 4 26.37 5.06 -4.05
CA LYS A 4 25.75 4.56 -5.29
C LYS A 4 24.24 4.82 -5.41
N ASN A 5 23.62 5.45 -4.42
CA ASN A 5 22.17 5.66 -4.40
C ASN A 5 21.85 7.15 -4.59
N ALA A 6 20.82 7.44 -5.40
CA ALA A 6 20.22 8.78 -5.42
C ALA A 6 19.80 9.14 -3.99
N PHE A 7 20.31 10.26 -3.47
CA PHE A 7 19.90 10.76 -2.16
C PHE A 7 18.77 11.77 -2.37
N THR A 8 17.74 11.67 -1.54
CA THR A 8 16.66 12.65 -1.50
C THR A 8 17.21 13.93 -0.88
N LEU A 9 16.93 15.10 -1.47
CA LEU A 9 17.18 16.38 -0.79
C LEU A 9 16.26 16.43 0.45
N GLN A 10 16.85 16.11 1.60
CA GLN A 10 16.20 16.09 2.91
C GLN A 10 16.23 17.50 3.49
N GLY A 11 15.06 18.12 3.62
CA GLY A 11 14.87 19.21 4.56
C GLY A 11 14.73 18.60 5.95
N GLU A 12 15.84 18.48 6.66
CA GLU A 12 16.06 18.03 8.06
C GLU A 12 15.43 16.70 8.53
N THR A 13 14.29 16.23 8.02
CA THR A 13 13.70 14.90 8.34
C THR A 13 12.76 14.30 7.29
N ALA A 14 12.42 14.99 6.19
CA ALA A 14 11.48 14.49 5.17
C ALA A 14 11.78 14.98 3.73
N PRO A 15 11.32 14.26 2.69
CA PRO A 15 11.42 14.72 1.30
C PRO A 15 10.67 16.05 1.10
N PHE A 16 11.29 16.99 0.37
CA PHE A 16 10.66 18.25 0.02
C PHE A 16 9.46 18.02 -0.91
N ARG A 17 8.26 18.34 -0.43
CA ARG A 17 7.03 18.16 -1.19
C ARG A 17 6.85 19.31 -2.18
N VAL A 18 6.72 18.97 -3.45
CA VAL A 18 6.45 19.91 -4.53
C VAL A 18 5.09 19.64 -5.15
N THR A 19 4.43 20.67 -5.66
CA THR A 19 3.26 20.55 -6.52
C THR A 19 3.68 20.04 -7.91
N ARG A 20 2.71 19.55 -8.69
CA ARG A 20 2.96 19.12 -10.08
C ARG A 20 3.55 20.23 -10.94
N GLU A 21 3.03 21.45 -10.81
CA GLU A 21 3.54 22.63 -11.53
C GLU A 21 4.98 22.96 -11.13
N GLN A 22 5.32 22.84 -9.84
CA GLN A 22 6.70 23.03 -9.37
C GLN A 22 7.63 21.91 -9.87
N MET A 23 7.15 20.66 -9.91
CA MET A 23 7.91 19.54 -10.47
C MET A 23 8.28 19.78 -11.93
N GLU A 24 7.31 20.23 -12.74
CA GLU A 24 7.52 20.58 -14.16
C GLU A 24 8.59 21.68 -14.29
N LYS A 25 8.43 22.79 -13.55
CA LYS A 25 9.42 23.89 -13.53
C LYS A 25 10.81 23.44 -13.10
N VAL A 26 10.92 22.61 -12.06
CA VAL A 26 12.22 22.10 -11.57
C VAL A 26 12.90 21.25 -12.65
N ASN A 27 12.14 20.38 -13.31
CA ASN A 27 12.68 19.52 -14.35
C ASN A 27 13.04 20.30 -15.63
N GLU A 28 12.32 21.37 -15.96
CA GLU A 28 12.63 22.29 -17.07
C GLU A 28 13.90 23.12 -16.85
N LEU A 29 14.31 23.36 -15.60
CA LEU A 29 15.55 24.07 -15.30
C LEU A 29 16.81 23.24 -15.63
N HIS A 30 16.66 21.93 -15.89
CA HIS A 30 17.74 21.01 -16.23
C HIS A 30 18.94 21.10 -15.26
N VAL A 31 18.67 21.36 -13.98
CA VAL A 31 19.73 21.51 -12.96
C VAL A 31 20.38 20.17 -12.68
N LEU A 32 21.70 20.12 -12.80
CA LEU A 32 22.44 18.88 -12.61
C LEU A 32 22.23 18.31 -11.19
N GLY A 33 21.80 17.05 -11.12
CA GLY A 33 21.61 16.33 -9.86
C GLY A 33 20.31 16.65 -9.13
N ILE A 34 19.45 17.53 -9.67
CA ILE A 34 18.13 17.83 -9.11
C ILE A 34 17.08 17.28 -10.08
N VAL A 35 16.26 16.35 -9.60
CA VAL A 35 15.11 15.83 -10.32
C VAL A 35 13.93 15.80 -9.37
N ALA A 36 12.82 16.40 -9.77
CA ALA A 36 11.55 16.26 -9.09
C ALA A 36 10.80 15.08 -9.71
N ALA A 37 10.43 14.09 -8.90
CA ALA A 37 9.75 12.89 -9.33
C ALA A 37 8.66 12.49 -8.35
N GLU A 38 7.61 11.84 -8.86
CA GLU A 38 6.63 11.20 -8.00
C GLU A 38 7.27 10.00 -7.30
N VAL A 39 7.24 10.02 -5.97
CA VAL A 39 7.78 8.94 -5.13
C VAL A 39 6.69 8.37 -4.24
N ARG A 40 6.72 7.06 -4.04
CA ARG A 40 5.89 6.40 -3.04
C ARG A 40 6.49 6.65 -1.67
N LEU A 41 5.83 7.49 -0.88
CA LEU A 41 6.14 7.60 0.54
C LEU A 41 5.46 6.46 1.27
N LYS A 42 6.22 5.70 2.06
CA LYS A 42 5.63 4.76 3.01
C LYS A 42 4.81 5.58 4.00
N GLN A 43 3.48 5.48 3.94
CA GLN A 43 2.64 6.13 4.94
C GLN A 43 2.98 5.53 6.30
N THR A 44 3.28 6.39 7.27
CA THR A 44 3.51 6.03 8.67
C THR A 44 2.19 5.85 9.44
N GLY A 45 1.08 5.65 8.73
CA GLY A 45 -0.23 5.40 9.34
C GLY A 45 -0.30 4.00 9.94
N GLU A 46 -1.24 3.80 10.85
CA GLU A 46 -1.51 2.49 11.42
C GLU A 46 -1.93 1.52 10.30
N ILE A 47 -1.20 0.42 10.19
CA ILE A 47 -1.48 -0.64 9.23
C ILE A 47 -2.74 -1.37 9.72
N ASN A 48 -3.76 -1.43 8.89
CA ASN A 48 -4.95 -2.22 9.17
C ASN A 48 -5.07 -3.41 8.22
N HIS A 49 -5.87 -4.41 8.58
CA HIS A 49 -6.01 -5.63 7.80
C HIS A 49 -6.54 -5.42 6.39
N LEU A 50 -7.34 -4.36 6.18
CA LEU A 50 -7.97 -4.10 4.89
C LEU A 50 -6.98 -3.52 3.89
N ILE A 51 -6.22 -2.48 4.26
CA ILE A 51 -5.15 -1.95 3.41
C ILE A 51 -4.06 -3.01 3.25
N GLY A 52 -3.64 -3.64 4.35
CA GLY A 52 -2.57 -4.63 4.39
C GLY A 52 -1.17 -4.00 4.36
N ASP A 53 -0.14 -4.85 4.29
CA ASP A 53 1.26 -4.44 4.28
C ASP A 53 2.03 -4.93 3.05
N VAL A 54 3.17 -4.29 2.81
CA VAL A 54 4.15 -4.65 1.78
C VAL A 54 5.47 -5.06 2.43
N GLY A 55 6.19 -5.99 1.81
CA GLY A 55 7.53 -6.35 2.28
C GLY A 55 8.36 -7.05 1.23
N GLU A 56 9.66 -7.13 1.51
CA GLU A 56 10.65 -7.69 0.60
C GLU A 56 10.75 -9.20 0.80
N ASN A 57 10.50 -9.95 -0.28
CA ASN A 57 10.66 -11.40 -0.27
C ASN A 57 11.09 -11.87 -1.66
N GLU A 58 12.39 -12.08 -1.86
CA GLU A 58 12.94 -12.45 -3.16
C GLU A 58 12.37 -13.77 -3.71
N ARG A 59 12.06 -14.73 -2.83
CA ARG A 59 11.51 -16.04 -3.23
C ARG A 59 10.10 -15.88 -3.78
N GLU A 60 9.25 -15.15 -3.06
CA GLU A 60 7.87 -14.92 -3.49
C GLU A 60 7.83 -13.97 -4.69
N PHE A 61 8.71 -12.97 -4.75
CA PHE A 61 8.88 -12.12 -5.92
C PHE A 61 9.25 -12.95 -7.15
N GLN A 62 10.26 -13.83 -7.07
CA GLN A 62 10.67 -14.67 -8.19
C GLN A 62 9.54 -15.60 -8.66
N LYS A 63 8.72 -16.10 -7.73
CA LYS A 63 7.58 -16.96 -8.02
C LYS A 63 6.44 -16.21 -8.73
N ARG A 64 6.10 -15.00 -8.28
CA ARG A 64 4.99 -14.18 -8.84
C ARG A 64 5.40 -13.39 -10.09
N TYR A 65 6.64 -12.91 -10.12
CA TYR A 65 7.11 -11.86 -11.05
C TYR A 65 8.46 -12.18 -11.71
N GLY A 66 8.92 -13.44 -11.67
CA GLY A 66 10.24 -13.83 -12.16
C GLY A 66 10.54 -13.49 -13.64
N GLU A 67 9.50 -13.34 -14.46
CA GLU A 67 9.59 -12.95 -15.88
C GLU A 67 9.79 -11.43 -16.06
N LEU A 68 9.50 -10.62 -15.04
CA LEU A 68 9.65 -9.16 -15.07
C LEU A 68 11.12 -8.75 -14.89
N LYS A 69 11.90 -8.80 -15.98
CA LYS A 69 13.34 -8.46 -15.98
C LYS A 69 13.68 -6.99 -15.68
N ARG A 70 12.68 -6.12 -15.56
CA ARG A 70 12.85 -4.65 -15.43
C ARG A 70 12.77 -4.15 -13.99
N ILE A 71 12.49 -5.03 -13.04
CA ILE A 71 12.20 -4.71 -11.64
C ILE A 71 13.16 -5.50 -10.74
N SER A 72 13.67 -4.87 -9.68
CA SER A 72 14.57 -5.52 -8.73
C SER A 72 13.86 -6.63 -7.94
N LYS A 73 14.58 -7.72 -7.64
CA LYS A 73 14.08 -8.81 -6.77
C LYS A 73 13.87 -8.37 -5.33
N GLN A 74 14.50 -7.26 -4.92
CA GLN A 74 14.31 -6.64 -3.61
C GLN A 74 13.13 -5.66 -3.59
N THR A 75 12.34 -5.57 -4.67
CA THR A 75 11.15 -4.71 -4.67
C THR A 75 10.13 -5.24 -3.66
N PRO A 76 9.65 -4.41 -2.72
CA PRO A 76 8.58 -4.81 -1.81
C PRO A 76 7.32 -5.19 -2.59
N ILE A 77 6.71 -6.31 -2.21
CA ILE A 77 5.45 -6.82 -2.77
C ILE A 77 4.35 -6.80 -1.70
N GLY A 78 3.10 -6.68 -2.11
CA GLY A 78 1.93 -6.78 -1.24
C GLY A 78 1.80 -8.15 -0.59
N ILE A 79 1.78 -8.17 0.74
CA ILE A 79 1.73 -9.39 1.56
C ILE A 79 0.31 -9.69 2.03
N SER A 80 -0.50 -8.66 2.32
CA SER A 80 -1.88 -8.83 2.78
C SER A 80 -2.81 -7.74 2.26
N GLY A 81 -4.11 -7.92 2.48
CA GLY A 81 -5.14 -6.92 2.19
C GLY A 81 -5.17 -6.46 0.73
N LEU A 82 -5.57 -5.21 0.51
CA LEU A 82 -5.59 -4.58 -0.80
C LEU A 82 -4.20 -4.49 -1.44
N GLN A 83 -3.14 -4.34 -0.65
CA GLN A 83 -1.76 -4.38 -1.17
C GLN A 83 -1.48 -5.69 -1.88
N GLN A 84 -1.88 -6.84 -1.31
CA GLN A 84 -1.70 -8.15 -1.95
C GLN A 84 -2.64 -8.37 -3.13
N SER A 85 -3.92 -8.01 -2.98
CA SER A 85 -4.94 -8.25 -4.02
C SER A 85 -4.69 -7.45 -5.28
N PHE A 86 -4.13 -6.25 -5.15
CA PHE A 86 -3.83 -5.36 -6.28
C PHE A 86 -2.32 -5.25 -6.57
N ASP A 87 -1.50 -6.13 -5.98
CA ASP A 87 -0.04 -6.07 -6.06
C ASP A 87 0.47 -5.98 -7.50
N GLU A 88 -0.11 -6.75 -8.43
CA GLU A 88 0.27 -6.74 -9.85
C GLU A 88 0.06 -5.36 -10.51
N PHE A 89 -1.02 -4.66 -10.16
CA PHE A 89 -1.30 -3.32 -10.68
C PHE A 89 -0.49 -2.24 -9.97
N LEU A 90 -0.21 -2.46 -8.69
CA LEU A 90 0.61 -1.57 -7.88
C LEU A 90 2.10 -1.73 -8.18
N LEU A 91 2.57 -2.84 -8.73
CA LEU A 91 3.98 -3.00 -9.09
C LEU A 91 4.36 -2.06 -10.22
N THR A 92 5.41 -1.29 -9.99
CA THR A 92 5.97 -0.36 -10.97
C THR A 92 6.51 -1.12 -12.17
N ASP A 93 6.38 -0.59 -13.39
CA ASP A 93 6.96 -1.19 -14.61
C ASP A 93 8.47 -0.93 -14.77
N GLY A 94 9.09 -0.30 -13.77
CA GLY A 94 10.54 -0.12 -13.65
C GLY A 94 10.95 0.79 -12.48
N GLU A 95 12.25 1.02 -12.35
CA GLU A 95 12.80 1.97 -11.37
C GLU A 95 13.12 3.31 -12.03
N ALA A 96 12.78 4.41 -11.35
CA ALA A 96 13.33 5.71 -11.69
C ALA A 96 14.83 5.74 -11.37
N LYS A 97 15.68 5.97 -12.38
CA LYS A 97 17.14 6.02 -12.24
C LYS A 97 17.67 7.37 -12.68
N VAL A 98 18.62 7.90 -11.91
CA VAL A 98 19.42 9.05 -12.29
C VAL A 98 20.82 8.54 -12.63
N LEU A 99 21.20 8.64 -13.90
CA LEU A 99 22.51 8.26 -14.40
C LEU A 99 23.38 9.51 -14.54
N TYR A 100 24.52 9.54 -13.87
CA TYR A 100 25.52 10.60 -14.03
C TYR A 100 26.88 10.00 -14.36
N GLN A 101 27.70 10.74 -15.13
CA GLN A 101 29.08 10.32 -15.40
C GLN A 101 29.97 10.73 -14.23
N VAL A 102 30.84 9.82 -13.83
CA VAL A 102 31.82 10.04 -12.76
C VAL A 102 33.25 10.03 -13.32
N ASP A 103 34.15 10.70 -12.63
CA ASP A 103 35.59 10.67 -12.92
C ASP A 103 36.25 9.38 -12.40
N ARG A 104 37.59 9.31 -12.48
CA ARG A 104 38.36 8.15 -11.99
C ARG A 104 38.27 7.97 -10.47
N GLN A 105 37.93 9.01 -9.71
CA GLN A 105 37.74 8.98 -8.27
C GLN A 105 36.31 8.60 -7.87
N GLY A 106 35.38 8.54 -8.83
CA GLY A 106 33.97 8.25 -8.58
C GLY A 106 33.14 9.50 -8.29
N GLU A 107 33.71 10.69 -8.46
CA GLU A 107 33.01 11.97 -8.26
C GLU A 107 32.24 12.37 -9.53
N PRO A 108 31.03 12.94 -9.41
CA PRO A 108 30.26 13.40 -10.56
C PRO A 108 31.03 14.44 -11.40
N ILE A 109 31.09 14.24 -12.72
CA ILE A 109 31.70 15.21 -13.64
C ILE A 109 30.72 16.35 -13.88
N PHE A 110 30.95 17.48 -13.23
CA PHE A 110 30.18 18.71 -13.41
C PHE A 110 30.27 19.21 -14.87
N GLY A 111 29.12 19.57 -15.46
CA GLY A 111 29.02 20.04 -16.85
C GLY A 111 28.55 18.99 -17.87
N LYS A 112 28.37 17.73 -17.46
CA LYS A 112 27.68 16.71 -18.26
C LYS A 112 26.27 16.48 -17.72
N GLN A 113 25.28 16.39 -18.62
CA GLN A 113 23.88 16.21 -18.22
C GLN A 113 23.67 14.86 -17.51
N ALA A 114 23.00 14.89 -16.35
CA ALA A 114 22.47 13.67 -15.74
C ALA A 114 21.29 13.18 -16.59
N LYS A 115 21.25 11.88 -16.88
CA LYS A 115 20.15 11.25 -17.59
C LYS A 115 19.19 10.66 -16.59
N TYR A 116 18.02 11.25 -16.45
CA TYR A 116 16.89 10.65 -15.75
C TYR A 116 16.19 9.65 -16.68
N THR A 117 16.00 8.44 -16.21
CA THR A 117 15.14 7.44 -16.86
C THR A 117 14.04 7.06 -15.89
N SER A 118 12.81 7.43 -16.22
CA SER A 118 11.60 6.94 -15.56
C SER A 118 11.09 5.70 -16.27
N PRO A 119 10.25 4.86 -15.63
CA PRO A 119 9.48 3.87 -16.35
C PRO A 119 8.68 4.51 -17.49
N GLY A 120 8.53 3.79 -18.60
CA GLY A 120 8.01 4.34 -19.85
C GLY A 120 6.49 4.47 -19.88
N ASN A 121 5.79 3.89 -18.90
CA ASN A 121 4.35 3.90 -18.85
C ASN A 121 3.81 5.16 -18.12
N PRO A 122 3.11 6.06 -18.83
CA PRO A 122 2.58 7.30 -18.24
C PRO A 122 1.42 7.06 -17.26
N PHE A 123 0.88 5.84 -17.17
CA PHE A 123 -0.20 5.49 -16.24
C PHE A 123 0.30 5.12 -14.85
N TYR A 124 1.61 5.12 -14.61
CA TYR A 124 2.21 4.91 -13.29
C TYR A 124 2.57 6.23 -12.60
N PRO A 125 2.50 6.29 -11.25
CA PRO A 125 2.06 5.23 -10.35
C PRO A 125 0.53 5.04 -10.36
N VAL A 126 0.09 3.79 -10.44
CA VAL A 126 -1.33 3.42 -10.24
C VAL A 126 -1.72 3.70 -8.79
N ARG A 127 -2.95 4.20 -8.59
CA ARG A 127 -3.55 4.43 -7.28
C ARG A 127 -4.83 3.62 -7.13
N ILE A 128 -5.08 3.14 -5.92
CA ILE A 128 -6.34 2.50 -5.55
C ILE A 128 -7.18 3.54 -4.83
N GLN A 129 -8.40 3.75 -5.32
CA GLN A 129 -9.42 4.50 -4.63
C GLN A 129 -10.37 3.51 -3.96
N THR A 130 -10.47 3.57 -2.64
CA THR A 130 -11.37 2.70 -1.87
C THR A 130 -12.68 3.41 -1.58
N THR A 131 -13.70 2.65 -1.18
CA THR A 131 -14.98 3.16 -0.68
C THR A 131 -14.93 3.49 0.81
N LEU A 132 -13.78 3.28 1.46
CA LEU A 132 -13.63 3.54 2.89
C LEU A 132 -13.70 5.03 3.20
N HIS A 133 -14.44 5.37 4.24
CA HIS A 133 -14.40 6.69 4.84
C HIS A 133 -13.47 6.68 6.04
N LYS A 134 -12.41 7.49 5.97
CA LYS A 134 -11.39 7.56 7.03
C LYS A 134 -11.98 7.87 8.41
N GLU A 135 -12.92 8.82 8.50
CA GLU A 135 -13.54 9.22 9.76
C GLU A 135 -14.40 8.09 10.35
N LEU A 136 -15.16 7.36 9.51
CA LEU A 136 -15.96 6.22 9.94
C LEU A 136 -15.08 5.03 10.35
N GLN A 137 -13.96 4.83 9.66
CA GLN A 137 -12.96 3.82 10.02
C GLN A 137 -12.38 4.08 11.41
N GLN A 138 -11.94 5.31 11.68
CA GLN A 138 -11.43 5.71 13.00
C GLN A 138 -12.51 5.52 14.08
N LYS A 139 -13.76 5.89 13.78
CA LYS A 139 -14.88 5.67 14.70
C LYS A 139 -15.13 4.19 14.99
N ALA A 140 -15.03 3.33 13.97
CA ALA A 140 -15.19 1.88 14.13
C ALA A 140 -14.10 1.31 15.04
N GLU A 141 -12.85 1.75 14.88
CA GLU A 141 -11.71 1.36 15.72
C GLU A 141 -11.90 1.83 17.17
N GLU A 142 -12.31 3.08 17.39
CA GLU A 142 -12.66 3.62 18.71
C GLU A 142 -13.75 2.80 19.41
N VAL A 143 -14.82 2.44 18.68
CA VAL A 143 -15.93 1.65 19.25
C VAL A 143 -15.47 0.26 19.64
N ILE A 144 -14.66 -0.39 18.81
CA ILE A 144 -14.09 -1.72 19.10
C ILE A 144 -13.22 -1.66 20.36
N GLU A 145 -12.38 -0.63 20.49
CA GLU A 145 -11.51 -0.43 21.64
C GLU A 145 -12.30 -0.12 22.92
N ALA A 146 -13.28 0.78 22.84
CA ALA A 146 -14.14 1.14 23.97
C ALA A 146 -14.98 -0.04 24.50
N ASN A 147 -15.30 -1.02 23.65
CA ASN A 147 -15.99 -2.25 24.03
C ASN A 147 -15.04 -3.41 24.36
N GLU A 148 -13.73 -3.15 24.46
CA GLU A 148 -12.69 -4.12 24.81
C GLU A 148 -12.72 -5.40 23.94
N ILE A 149 -13.11 -5.29 22.68
CA ILE A 149 -13.20 -6.44 21.77
C ILE A 149 -11.78 -6.95 21.47
N LYS A 150 -11.46 -8.15 21.97
CA LYS A 150 -10.14 -8.78 21.78
C LYS A 150 -10.04 -9.65 20.53
N LYS A 151 -11.16 -10.24 20.09
CA LYS A 151 -11.25 -11.11 18.92
C LYS A 151 -12.60 -10.89 18.24
N GLY A 152 -12.58 -10.57 16.94
CA GLY A 152 -13.78 -10.19 16.18
C GLY A 152 -13.59 -8.84 15.53
N GLY A 153 -14.66 -8.06 15.37
CA GLY A 153 -14.57 -6.78 14.67
C GLY A 153 -15.92 -6.22 14.25
N LEU A 154 -15.87 -5.26 13.34
CA LEU A 154 -17.02 -4.57 12.79
C LEU A 154 -16.85 -4.34 11.29
N VAL A 155 -17.95 -4.49 10.55
CA VAL A 155 -18.08 -4.04 9.15
C VAL A 155 -19.23 -3.04 9.07
N LEU A 156 -18.97 -1.88 8.50
CA LEU A 156 -19.99 -0.88 8.16
C LEU A 156 -20.20 -0.88 6.65
N LEU A 157 -21.40 -1.23 6.21
CA LEU A 157 -21.80 -1.33 4.82
C LEU A 157 -22.92 -0.34 4.53
N ASP A 158 -22.82 0.40 3.42
CA ASP A 158 -23.99 1.07 2.83
C ASP A 158 -24.80 0.03 2.04
N VAL A 159 -26.00 -0.28 2.51
CA VAL A 159 -26.89 -1.28 1.90
C VAL A 159 -27.39 -0.86 0.51
N LYS A 160 -27.48 0.44 0.22
CA LYS A 160 -27.97 0.92 -1.07
C LYS A 160 -26.90 0.80 -2.15
N THR A 161 -25.66 1.10 -1.82
CA THR A 161 -24.53 1.08 -2.78
C THR A 161 -23.72 -0.21 -2.72
N ASN A 162 -23.91 -1.04 -1.70
CA ASN A 162 -23.08 -2.21 -1.36
C ASN A 162 -21.61 -1.85 -1.08
N GLU A 163 -21.35 -0.60 -0.68
CA GLU A 163 -20.01 -0.12 -0.41
C GLU A 163 -19.61 -0.37 1.04
N ILE A 164 -18.38 -0.87 1.24
CA ILE A 164 -17.78 -0.98 2.57
C ILE A 164 -17.25 0.39 2.95
N LEU A 165 -17.84 1.00 3.97
CA LEU A 165 -17.48 2.33 4.46
C LEU A 165 -16.40 2.27 5.56
N ALA A 166 -16.41 1.20 6.35
CA ALA A 166 -15.41 0.91 7.38
C ALA A 166 -15.33 -0.60 7.65
N MET A 167 -14.14 -1.09 7.97
CA MET A 167 -13.91 -2.47 8.39
C MET A 167 -12.75 -2.52 9.37
N ALA A 168 -13.01 -3.02 10.57
CA ALA A 168 -11.99 -3.14 11.61
C ALA A 168 -12.04 -4.53 12.22
N SER A 169 -10.85 -5.11 12.44
CA SER A 169 -10.68 -6.47 12.95
C SER A 169 -9.70 -6.48 14.11
N LYS A 170 -9.98 -7.35 15.09
CA LYS A 170 -9.16 -7.62 16.26
C LYS A 170 -8.81 -9.11 16.33
N PRO A 171 -7.57 -9.46 16.74
CA PRO A 171 -6.51 -8.55 17.17
C PRO A 171 -5.97 -7.67 16.04
N SER A 172 -5.58 -6.43 16.35
CA SER A 172 -5.05 -5.47 15.35
C SER A 172 -3.80 -6.04 14.70
N LEU A 173 -3.63 -5.80 13.40
CA LEU A 173 -2.48 -6.28 12.63
C LEU A 173 -1.17 -5.72 13.21
N GLN A 174 -0.25 -6.59 13.60
CA GLN A 174 1.06 -6.20 14.15
C GLN A 174 2.18 -6.69 13.24
N VAL A 175 2.77 -5.79 12.45
CA VAL A 175 3.82 -6.17 11.48
C VAL A 175 5.25 -6.01 12.00
N ARG A 176 5.42 -5.36 13.16
CA ARG A 176 6.75 -5.12 13.75
C ARG A 176 7.27 -6.27 14.62
N ASP A 177 6.38 -7.12 15.10
CA ASP A 177 6.71 -8.26 15.95
C ASP A 177 6.37 -9.54 15.18
N GLU A 178 7.38 -10.38 14.91
CA GLU A 178 7.22 -11.59 14.11
C GLU A 178 6.27 -12.63 14.74
N ASN A 179 6.23 -12.71 16.08
CA ASN A 179 5.36 -13.65 16.79
C ASN A 179 3.90 -13.19 16.72
N LEU A 180 3.69 -11.88 16.90
CA LEU A 180 2.37 -11.28 16.81
C LEU A 180 1.90 -11.20 15.35
N TYR A 181 2.79 -11.03 14.39
CA TYR A 181 2.45 -10.94 12.98
C TYR A 181 1.65 -12.16 12.52
N LYS A 182 2.15 -13.38 12.77
CA LYS A 182 1.46 -14.61 12.35
C LYS A 182 0.08 -14.77 12.99
N THR A 183 -0.08 -14.30 14.22
CA THR A 183 -1.34 -14.44 14.98
C THR A 183 -2.33 -13.30 14.72
N THR A 184 -1.87 -12.19 14.16
CA THR A 184 -2.67 -10.98 13.89
C THR A 184 -2.88 -10.70 12.41
N LEU A 185 -2.29 -11.50 11.52
CA LEU A 185 -2.41 -11.34 10.07
C LEU A 185 -3.84 -11.53 9.56
N GLU A 186 -4.61 -12.42 10.18
CA GLU A 186 -5.96 -12.74 9.74
C GLU A 186 -6.95 -11.63 10.04
N ASN A 187 -7.72 -11.25 9.01
CA ASN A 187 -8.86 -10.38 9.16
C ASN A 187 -10.10 -11.18 9.59
N GLN A 188 -10.50 -11.09 10.87
CA GLN A 188 -11.67 -11.80 11.38
C GLN A 188 -12.98 -11.41 10.66
N MET A 189 -13.05 -10.24 10.01
CA MET A 189 -14.23 -9.83 9.24
C MET A 189 -14.36 -10.53 7.89
N LEU A 190 -13.29 -11.19 7.43
CA LEU A 190 -13.26 -11.97 6.20
C LEU A 190 -13.11 -13.48 6.50
N THR A 191 -12.96 -13.85 7.77
CA THR A 191 -12.86 -15.25 8.21
C THR A 191 -14.24 -15.81 8.52
N PRO A 192 -14.55 -17.06 8.13
CA PRO A 192 -15.81 -17.69 8.48
C PRO A 192 -16.01 -17.83 10.00
N HIS A 193 -17.18 -17.39 10.48
CA HIS A 193 -17.64 -17.58 11.85
C HIS A 193 -19.04 -18.20 11.87
N PHE A 194 -19.36 -18.96 12.91
CA PHE A 194 -20.72 -19.46 13.10
C PHE A 194 -21.66 -18.28 13.43
N PRO A 195 -22.68 -17.99 12.62
CA PRO A 195 -23.48 -16.76 12.75
C PRO A 195 -24.48 -16.81 13.92
N GLY A 196 -24.72 -17.97 14.53
CA GLY A 196 -25.66 -18.09 15.66
C GLY A 196 -27.08 -17.62 15.31
N SER A 197 -27.77 -17.01 16.27
CA SER A 197 -29.19 -16.65 16.12
C SER A 197 -29.45 -15.53 15.09
N VAL A 198 -28.46 -14.73 14.70
CA VAL A 198 -28.67 -13.69 13.67
C VAL A 198 -29.00 -14.31 12.30
N PHE A 199 -28.65 -15.58 12.07
CA PHE A 199 -28.96 -16.29 10.83
C PHE A 199 -30.42 -16.72 10.70
N LYS A 200 -31.20 -16.67 11.79
CA LYS A 200 -32.63 -17.05 11.77
C LYS A 200 -33.45 -16.17 10.83
N THR A 201 -33.04 -14.92 10.61
CA THR A 201 -33.71 -14.02 9.65
C THR A 201 -33.59 -14.54 8.22
N VAL A 202 -32.40 -15.03 7.85
CA VAL A 202 -32.15 -15.65 6.53
C VAL A 202 -32.98 -16.92 6.37
N VAL A 203 -32.99 -17.79 7.40
CA VAL A 203 -33.81 -19.01 7.39
C VAL A 203 -35.30 -18.71 7.28
N ALA A 204 -35.80 -17.73 8.04
CA ALA A 204 -37.20 -17.33 7.99
C ALA A 204 -37.59 -16.77 6.60
N ALA A 205 -36.74 -15.93 6.00
CA ALA A 205 -36.95 -15.42 4.64
C ALA A 205 -37.00 -16.55 3.61
N ALA A 206 -36.12 -17.54 3.72
CA ALA A 206 -36.10 -18.71 2.83
C ALA A 206 -37.38 -19.56 2.96
N VAL A 207 -37.89 -19.76 4.18
CA VAL A 207 -39.15 -20.51 4.41
C VAL A 207 -40.35 -19.77 3.78
N ILE A 208 -40.42 -18.45 3.94
CA ILE A 208 -41.48 -17.63 3.33
C ILE A 208 -41.40 -17.71 1.79
N ASP A 209 -40.21 -17.62 1.22
CA ASP A 209 -39.99 -17.68 -0.22
C ASP A 209 -40.38 -19.04 -0.83
N GLN A 210 -40.07 -20.13 -0.13
CA GLN A 210 -40.42 -21.48 -0.56
C GLN A 210 -41.92 -21.80 -0.47
N LYS A 211 -42.76 -20.86 0.02
CA LYS A 211 -44.21 -21.04 0.20
C LYS A 211 -44.56 -22.33 0.93
N VAL A 212 -43.74 -22.74 1.91
CA VAL A 212 -44.10 -23.85 2.80
C VAL A 212 -45.17 -23.31 3.76
N ASN A 213 -46.42 -23.36 3.29
CA ASN A 213 -47.63 -23.30 4.11
C ASN A 213 -48.11 -24.73 4.36
#